data_AF-A0A545UWH2-F1
#
_entry.id   AF-A0A545UWH2-F1
#
_cell.length_a   1.000
_cell.length_b   1.000
_cell.length_c   1.000
_cell.angle_alpha   90.00
_cell.angle_beta   90.00
_cell.angle_gamma   90.00
#
_symmetry.space_group_name_H-M   'P 1'
#
loop_
_entity.id
_entity.type
_entity.pdbx_description
1 polymer ?
#
loop_
_entity_poly.entity_id
_entity_poly.type
_entity_poly.pdbx_seq_one_letter_code
_entity_poly.pdbx_strand_id
1 'polypeptide(L)'
;MDYVQQRMTEEAAKAPASDSLFTPLNIILVSAVLYAVYALFRAPAKHDIPKPPPPVVFRTYTPRTLLPLNGENGNPVFMAVRGRVFDVSSGRNFYGPGGPYANFAGRDASRGLASHSFDEDMLTKDLDGPLDPLQDLDAEQIEALEGWEARFSEKYEVVGRLVSVADFNADK
;
A
#
# COMPACT_ATOMS: atom_id res chain seq x y z
N MET A 1 52.74 74.10 -14.99
CA MET A 1 52.59 73.43 -16.29
C MET A 1 52.89 71.94 -16.20
N ASP A 2 53.88 71.52 -15.39
CA ASP A 2 54.21 70.09 -15.21
C ASP A 2 53.09 69.20 -14.65
N TYR A 3 52.25 69.70 -13.74
CA TYR A 3 51.17 68.90 -13.14
C TYR A 3 50.17 68.37 -14.17
N VAL A 4 49.85 69.18 -15.18
CA VAL A 4 48.94 68.78 -16.27
C VAL A 4 49.62 67.76 -17.17
N GLN A 5 50.91 67.97 -17.47
CA GLN A 5 51.73 67.02 -18.22
C GLN A 5 51.78 65.65 -17.53
N GLN A 6 51.96 65.64 -16.21
CA GLN A 6 52.04 64.43 -15.39
C GLN A 6 50.71 63.66 -15.37
N ARG A 7 49.59 64.37 -15.18
CA ARG A 7 48.23 63.80 -15.26
C ARG A 7 47.93 63.24 -16.65
N MET A 8 48.31 63.98 -17.70
CA MET A 8 48.15 63.53 -19.08
C MET A 8 48.97 62.26 -19.37
N THR A 9 50.19 62.16 -18.84
CA THR A 9 51.00 60.94 -18.97
C THR A 9 50.47 59.77 -18.14
N GLU A 10 49.92 60.02 -16.94
CA GLU A 10 49.28 58.98 -16.12
C GLU A 10 47.99 58.44 -16.75
N GLU A 11 47.14 59.31 -17.30
CA GLU A 11 45.91 58.89 -17.98
C GLU A 11 46.20 58.18 -19.31
N ALA A 12 47.24 58.58 -20.04
CA ALA A 12 47.69 57.89 -21.26
C ALA A 12 48.39 56.55 -20.97
N ALA A 13 49.06 56.42 -19.81
CA ALA A 13 49.69 55.16 -19.36
C ALA A 13 48.68 54.18 -18.74
N LYS A 14 47.48 54.64 -18.39
CA LYS A 14 46.37 53.77 -18.02
C LYS A 14 45.91 53.01 -19.25
N ALA A 15 46.51 51.83 -19.46
CA ALA A 15 46.17 50.94 -20.56
C ALA A 15 44.63 50.77 -20.64
N PRO A 16 44.04 50.74 -21.84
CA PRO A 16 42.62 50.42 -21.97
C PRO A 16 42.42 49.09 -21.24
N ALA A 17 41.46 49.05 -20.32
CA ALA A 17 41.11 47.82 -19.63
C ALA A 17 40.88 46.77 -20.72
N SER A 18 41.79 45.81 -20.83
CA SER A 18 41.73 44.82 -21.88
C SER A 18 40.46 44.03 -21.64
N ASP A 19 39.51 44.12 -22.58
CA ASP A 19 38.36 43.22 -22.73
C ASP A 19 38.89 41.82 -23.02
N SER A 20 39.59 41.26 -22.03
CA SER A 20 40.18 39.96 -22.07
C SER A 20 39.07 38.99 -21.74
N LEU A 21 38.57 38.33 -22.78
CA LEU A 21 37.59 37.26 -22.66
C LEU A 21 38.02 36.17 -21.64
N PHE A 22 39.32 36.09 -21.34
CA PHE A 22 39.95 35.11 -20.44
C PHE A 22 40.35 35.66 -19.06
N THR A 23 39.57 36.60 -18.48
CA THR A 23 39.72 36.91 -17.05
C THR A 23 39.29 35.73 -16.18
N PRO A 24 39.89 35.53 -14.99
CA PRO A 24 39.46 34.47 -14.06
C PRO A 24 37.98 34.61 -13.68
N LEU A 25 37.46 35.84 -13.64
CA LEU A 25 36.04 36.13 -13.43
C LEU A 25 35.17 35.56 -14.57
N ASN A 26 35.54 35.80 -15.83
CA ASN A 26 34.78 35.28 -16.97
C ASN A 26 34.78 33.75 -17.03
N ILE A 27 35.88 33.10 -16.63
CA ILE A 27 35.93 31.62 -16.56
C ILE A 27 34.95 31.08 -15.52
N ILE A 28 34.86 31.72 -14.34
CA ILE A 28 33.88 31.36 -13.30
C ILE A 28 32.45 31.61 -13.79
N LEU A 29 32.20 32.72 -14.48
CA LEU A 29 30.89 33.04 -15.03
C LEU A 29 30.47 32.03 -16.12
N VAL A 30 31.38 31.67 -17.03
CA VAL A 30 31.11 30.67 -18.08
C VAL A 30 30.86 29.29 -17.47
N SER A 31 31.63 28.87 -16.46
CA SER A 31 31.40 27.59 -15.80
C SER A 31 30.06 27.56 -15.05
N ALA A 32 29.67 28.66 -14.40
CA ALA A 32 28.37 28.80 -13.77
C ALA A 32 27.21 28.74 -14.79
N VAL A 33 27.37 29.42 -15.94
CA VAL A 33 26.38 29.37 -17.04
C VAL A 33 26.28 27.96 -17.61
N LEU A 34 27.40 27.28 -17.89
CA LEU A 34 27.41 25.90 -18.36
C LEU A 34 26.78 24.93 -17.36
N TYR A 35 27.06 25.12 -16.07
CA TYR A 35 26.45 24.32 -15.01
C TYR A 35 24.94 24.56 -14.90
N ALA A 36 24.48 25.81 -14.99
CA ALA A 36 23.07 26.14 -14.99
C ALA A 36 22.35 25.52 -16.19
N VAL A 37 22.95 25.59 -17.38
CA VAL A 37 22.44 24.92 -18.60
C VAL A 37 22.37 23.41 -18.39
N TYR A 38 23.44 22.79 -17.88
CA TYR A 38 23.44 21.36 -17.55
C TYR A 38 22.36 20.98 -16.54
N ALA A 39 22.19 21.79 -15.49
CA ALA A 39 21.18 21.56 -14.46
C ALA A 39 19.75 21.71 -14.99
N LEU A 40 19.51 22.62 -15.95
CA LEU A 40 18.22 22.78 -16.61
C LEU A 40 17.89 21.63 -17.57
N PHE A 41 18.90 21.06 -18.23
CA PHE A 41 18.73 19.89 -19.10
C PHE A 41 18.76 18.55 -18.35
N ARG A 42 19.10 18.55 -17.06
CA ARG A 42 19.04 17.37 -16.22
C ARG A 42 17.58 17.08 -15.86
N ALA A 43 16.98 16.09 -16.52
CA ALA A 43 15.63 15.65 -16.22
C ALA A 43 15.51 15.29 -14.72
N PRO A 44 14.45 15.74 -14.02
CA PRO A 44 14.20 15.30 -12.65
C PRO A 44 14.03 13.78 -12.64
N ALA A 45 14.50 13.13 -11.57
CA ALA A 45 14.27 11.71 -11.36
C ALA A 45 12.75 11.45 -11.42
N LYS A 46 12.33 10.50 -12.26
CA LYS A 46 10.92 10.10 -12.34
C LYS A 46 10.48 9.63 -10.95
N HIS A 47 9.52 10.33 -10.35
CA HIS A 47 8.84 9.81 -9.17
C HIS A 47 7.91 8.70 -9.65
N ASP A 48 8.23 7.47 -9.27
CA ASP A 48 7.35 6.32 -9.50
C ASP A 48 6.13 6.48 -8.61
N ILE A 49 5.00 6.91 -9.20
CA ILE A 49 3.72 6.90 -8.50
C ILE A 49 3.37 5.41 -8.30
N PRO A 50 3.16 4.94 -7.06
CA PRO A 50 2.71 3.58 -6.84
C PRO A 50 1.39 3.39 -7.57
N LYS A 51 1.32 2.37 -8.43
CA LYS A 51 0.10 2.04 -9.17
C LYS A 51 -1.03 1.84 -8.15
N PRO A 52 -2.18 2.53 -8.28
CA PRO A 52 -3.27 2.33 -7.34
C PRO A 52 -3.68 0.85 -7.35
N PRO A 53 -4.01 0.28 -6.17
CA PRO A 53 -4.53 -1.07 -6.12
C PRO A 53 -5.77 -1.19 -7.01
N PRO A 54 -6.00 -2.35 -7.65
CA PRO A 54 -7.19 -2.55 -8.46
C PRO A 54 -8.45 -2.30 -7.61
N PRO A 55 -9.52 -1.76 -8.21
CA PRO A 55 -10.76 -1.51 -7.48
C PRO A 55 -11.32 -2.82 -6.95
N VAL A 56 -11.54 -2.88 -5.64
CA VAL A 56 -12.16 -4.02 -4.97
C VAL A 56 -13.64 -4.06 -5.35
N VAL A 57 -14.02 -5.08 -6.11
CA VAL A 57 -15.43 -5.32 -6.44
C VAL A 57 -16.05 -6.10 -5.29
N PHE A 58 -17.04 -5.53 -4.63
CA PHE A 58 -17.81 -6.23 -3.62
C PHE A 58 -18.48 -7.46 -4.24
N ARG A 59 -18.22 -8.65 -3.70
CA ARG A 59 -18.76 -9.92 -4.22
C ARG A 59 -19.46 -10.72 -3.12
N THR A 60 -20.41 -11.53 -3.56
CA THR A 60 -21.04 -12.53 -2.70
C THR A 60 -20.26 -13.82 -2.84
N TYR A 61 -19.77 -14.35 -1.72
CA TYR A 61 -19.01 -15.59 -1.64
C TYR A 61 -19.84 -16.67 -0.96
N THR A 62 -19.68 -17.90 -1.41
CA THR A 62 -20.08 -19.12 -0.69
C THR A 62 -18.85 -19.80 -0.09
N PRO A 63 -18.99 -20.69 0.91
CA PRO A 63 -17.86 -21.42 1.48
C PRO A 63 -16.99 -22.13 0.42
N ARG A 64 -17.61 -22.68 -0.63
CA ARG A 64 -16.90 -23.29 -1.77
C ARG A 64 -16.04 -22.32 -2.56
N THR A 65 -16.55 -21.11 -2.82
CA THR A 65 -15.82 -20.09 -3.58
C THR A 65 -14.76 -19.38 -2.74
N LEU A 66 -14.93 -19.37 -1.42
CA LEU A 66 -14.00 -18.74 -0.49
C LEU A 66 -12.79 -19.65 -0.19
N LEU A 67 -13.01 -20.97 -0.09
CA LEU A 67 -11.97 -21.95 0.22
C LEU A 67 -10.69 -21.86 -0.63
N PRO A 68 -10.72 -21.70 -1.97
CA PRO A 68 -9.50 -21.60 -2.78
C PRO A 68 -8.73 -20.28 -2.58
N LEU A 69 -9.29 -19.31 -1.86
CA LEU A 69 -8.70 -18.00 -1.58
C LEU A 69 -7.98 -18.02 -0.22
N ASN A 70 -7.15 -19.05 -0.03
CA ASN A 70 -6.40 -19.33 1.19
C ASN A 70 -4.93 -18.85 1.13
N GLY A 71 -4.52 -18.17 0.06
CA GLY A 71 -3.13 -17.77 -0.14
C GLY A 71 -2.23 -18.80 -0.82
N GLU A 72 -2.72 -19.99 -1.15
CA GLU A 72 -1.95 -20.96 -1.94
C GLU A 72 -1.91 -20.58 -3.42
N ASN A 73 -0.92 -21.08 -4.16
CA ASN A 73 -0.78 -20.87 -5.61
C ASN A 73 -0.78 -19.40 -6.08
N GLY A 74 -0.42 -18.47 -5.18
CA GLY A 74 -0.42 -17.04 -5.48
C GLY A 74 -1.79 -16.36 -5.38
N ASN A 75 -2.83 -17.07 -4.93
CA ASN A 75 -4.14 -16.51 -4.65
C ASN A 75 -4.07 -15.49 -3.50
N PRO A 76 -5.01 -14.54 -3.42
CA PRO A 76 -5.18 -13.71 -2.24
C PRO A 76 -5.64 -14.55 -1.04
N VAL A 77 -5.49 -13.99 0.16
CA VAL A 77 -5.94 -14.60 1.41
C VAL A 77 -7.20 -13.88 1.88
N PHE A 78 -8.35 -14.54 1.75
CA PHE A 78 -9.62 -14.03 2.24
C PHE A 78 -10.09 -14.81 3.45
N MET A 79 -10.82 -14.15 4.34
CA MET A 79 -11.38 -14.76 5.54
C MET A 79 -12.72 -14.12 5.84
N ALA A 80 -13.69 -14.92 6.27
CA ALA A 80 -14.99 -14.41 6.68
C ALA A 80 -15.08 -14.26 8.20
N VAL A 81 -15.67 -13.15 8.65
CA VAL A 81 -16.00 -12.88 10.06
C VAL A 81 -17.40 -12.28 10.10
N ARG A 82 -18.31 -12.91 10.85
CA ARG A 82 -19.72 -12.54 11.01
C ARG A 82 -20.43 -12.30 9.66
N GLY A 83 -20.17 -13.16 8.68
CA GLY A 83 -20.75 -13.06 7.34
C GLY A 83 -20.14 -11.98 6.44
N ARG A 84 -19.12 -11.24 6.87
CA ARG A 84 -18.37 -10.26 6.05
C ARG A 84 -17.04 -10.87 5.64
N VAL A 85 -16.66 -10.69 4.37
CA VAL A 85 -15.39 -11.23 3.83
C VAL A 85 -14.35 -10.13 3.80
N PHE A 86 -13.20 -10.37 4.42
CA PHE A 86 -12.08 -9.44 4.51
C PHE A 86 -10.91 -9.93 3.65
N ASP A 87 -10.22 -9.00 2.98
CA ASP A 87 -8.93 -9.27 2.34
C ASP A 87 -7.80 -9.12 3.34
N VAL A 88 -7.28 -10.26 3.79
CA VAL A 88 -6.17 -10.34 4.74
C VAL A 88 -4.84 -10.63 4.05
N SER A 89 -4.73 -10.40 2.73
CA SER A 89 -3.51 -10.60 1.95
C SER A 89 -2.35 -9.74 2.43
N SER A 90 -2.60 -8.55 3.00
CA SER A 90 -1.57 -7.73 3.65
C SER A 90 -0.98 -8.40 4.89
N GLY A 91 -1.73 -9.30 5.52
CA GLY A 91 -1.33 -10.13 6.66
C GLY A 91 -0.90 -11.55 6.28
N ARG A 92 -0.46 -11.80 5.04
CA ARG A 92 -0.15 -13.15 4.54
C ARG A 92 0.82 -13.96 5.40
N ASN A 93 1.71 -13.32 6.15
CA ASN A 93 2.60 -14.02 7.09
C ASN A 93 1.86 -14.70 8.27
N PHE A 94 0.64 -14.23 8.58
CA PHE A 94 -0.19 -14.74 9.66
C PHE A 94 -1.25 -15.71 9.16
N TYR A 95 -1.96 -15.32 8.10
CA TYR A 95 -3.12 -16.07 7.58
C TYR A 95 -2.80 -16.88 6.32
N GLY A 96 -1.66 -16.64 5.67
CA GLY A 96 -1.27 -17.41 4.49
C GLY A 96 -0.68 -18.78 4.85
N PRO A 97 -0.31 -19.57 3.84
CA PRO A 97 0.24 -20.91 4.04
C PRO A 97 1.47 -20.90 4.97
N GLY A 98 1.44 -21.74 6.01
CA GLY A 98 2.49 -21.83 7.02
C GLY A 98 2.43 -20.77 8.14
N GLY A 99 1.45 -19.86 8.10
CA GLY A 99 1.19 -18.92 9.19
C GLY A 99 0.44 -19.57 10.36
N PRO A 100 0.51 -18.98 11.58
CA PRO A 100 -0.17 -19.50 12.76
C PRO A 100 -1.70 -19.52 12.65
N TYR A 101 -2.27 -18.68 11.77
CA TYR A 101 -3.72 -18.55 11.56
C TYR A 101 -4.16 -19.00 10.17
N ALA A 102 -3.35 -19.87 9.54
CA ALA A 102 -3.63 -20.41 8.21
C ALA A 102 -4.91 -21.27 8.16
N ASN A 103 -5.33 -21.82 9.29
CA ASN A 103 -6.57 -22.60 9.44
C ASN A 103 -7.84 -21.80 9.07
N PHE A 104 -7.82 -20.48 9.26
CA PHE A 104 -8.94 -19.59 8.93
C PHE A 104 -8.93 -19.09 7.48
N ALA A 105 -7.84 -19.32 6.76
CA ALA A 105 -7.71 -18.87 5.38
C ALA A 105 -8.75 -19.55 4.48
N GLY A 106 -9.52 -18.75 3.74
CA GLY A 106 -10.59 -19.22 2.86
C GLY A 106 -11.84 -19.74 3.58
N ARG A 107 -11.98 -19.50 4.90
CA ARG A 107 -13.08 -20.05 5.71
C ARG A 107 -13.78 -18.96 6.54
N ASP A 108 -14.88 -19.35 7.17
CA ASP A 108 -15.50 -18.57 8.22
C ASP A 108 -14.74 -18.78 9.54
N ALA A 109 -14.17 -17.69 10.06
CA ALA A 109 -13.39 -17.66 11.28
C ALA A 109 -14.23 -17.24 12.49
N SER A 110 -15.53 -16.95 12.32
CA SER A 110 -16.37 -16.34 13.35
C SER A 110 -16.36 -17.12 14.67
N ARG A 111 -16.60 -18.44 14.62
CA ARG A 111 -16.60 -19.28 15.82
C ARG A 111 -15.22 -19.40 16.47
N GLY A 112 -14.18 -19.59 15.67
CA GLY A 112 -12.81 -19.67 16.18
C GLY A 112 -12.37 -18.38 16.88
N LEU A 113 -12.71 -17.22 16.31
CA LEU A 113 -12.43 -15.91 16.89
C LEU A 113 -13.24 -15.64 18.16
N ALA A 114 -14.53 -16.00 18.16
CA ALA A 114 -15.41 -15.85 19.33
C ALA A 114 -14.94 -16.70 20.51
N SER A 115 -14.55 -17.96 20.25
CA SER A 115 -14.12 -18.91 21.28
C SER A 115 -12.61 -18.85 21.59
N HIS A 116 -11.87 -17.96 20.94
CA HIS A 116 -10.39 -17.91 21.01
C HIS A 116 -9.70 -19.26 20.74
N SER A 117 -10.29 -20.09 19.89
CA SER A 117 -9.79 -21.44 19.56
C SER A 117 -9.42 -21.53 18.08
N PHE A 118 -8.34 -22.26 17.80
CA PHE A 118 -7.83 -22.56 16.46
C PHE A 118 -8.13 -24.00 16.04
N ASP A 119 -8.92 -24.72 16.84
CA ASP A 119 -9.21 -26.13 16.62
C ASP A 119 -10.00 -26.33 15.32
N GLU A 120 -9.73 -27.44 14.62
CA GLU A 120 -10.43 -27.77 13.37
C GLU A 120 -11.94 -27.97 13.57
N ASP A 121 -12.36 -28.30 14.79
CA ASP A 121 -13.76 -28.45 15.16
C ASP A 121 -14.53 -27.13 15.13
N MET A 122 -13.84 -25.99 15.25
CA MET A 122 -14.42 -24.64 15.17
C MET A 122 -14.52 -24.12 13.74
N LEU A 123 -13.98 -24.85 12.75
CA LEU A 123 -14.01 -24.46 11.35
C LEU A 123 -15.28 -24.97 10.67
N THR A 124 -15.71 -24.26 9.63
CA THR A 124 -16.81 -24.73 8.76
C THR A 124 -16.45 -26.07 8.12
N LYS A 125 -17.08 -27.16 8.59
CA LYS A 125 -16.88 -28.52 8.05
C LYS A 125 -17.73 -28.77 6.82
N ASP A 126 -19.00 -28.36 6.88
CA ASP A 126 -19.93 -28.51 5.78
C ASP A 126 -19.91 -27.25 4.90
N LEU A 127 -19.39 -27.39 3.69
CA LEU A 127 -19.27 -26.29 2.72
C LEU A 127 -20.56 -26.06 1.92
N ASP A 128 -21.47 -27.04 1.92
CA ASP A 128 -22.76 -26.98 1.21
C ASP A 128 -23.94 -26.72 2.15
N GLY A 129 -23.75 -26.99 3.44
CA GLY A 129 -24.73 -26.79 4.48
C GLY A 129 -25.02 -25.33 4.83
N PRO A 130 -25.90 -25.13 5.83
CA PRO A 130 -26.15 -23.81 6.38
C PRO A 130 -24.86 -23.26 7.01
N LEU A 131 -24.71 -21.93 6.93
CA LEU A 131 -23.66 -21.25 7.69
C LEU A 131 -23.90 -21.45 9.18
N ASP A 132 -22.81 -21.39 9.93
CA ASP A 132 -22.86 -21.47 11.38
C ASP A 132 -23.73 -20.33 11.94
N PRO A 133 -24.83 -20.64 12.64
CA PRO A 133 -25.75 -19.63 13.14
C PRO A 133 -25.20 -18.88 14.36
N LEU A 134 -24.12 -19.35 15.00
CA LEU A 134 -23.47 -18.73 16.17
C LEU A 134 -24.43 -18.48 17.36
N GLN A 135 -25.55 -19.20 17.44
CA GLN A 135 -26.60 -18.99 18.44
C GLN A 135 -26.25 -19.54 19.83
N ASP A 136 -25.27 -20.44 19.90
CA ASP A 136 -24.79 -21.09 21.11
C ASP A 136 -23.64 -20.33 21.79
N LEU A 137 -23.26 -19.16 21.26
CA LEU A 137 -22.25 -18.30 21.87
C LEU A 137 -22.80 -17.58 23.10
N ASP A 138 -21.97 -17.49 24.14
CA ASP A 138 -22.26 -16.67 25.32
C ASP A 138 -22.05 -15.17 25.05
N ALA A 139 -22.44 -14.33 26.01
CA ALA A 139 -22.32 -12.87 25.87
C ALA A 139 -20.86 -12.38 25.74
N GLU A 140 -19.91 -13.07 26.39
CA GLU A 140 -18.49 -12.71 26.36
C GLU A 140 -17.88 -13.06 24.99
N GLN A 141 -18.24 -14.22 24.44
CA GLN A 141 -17.87 -14.67 23.10
C GLN A 141 -18.44 -13.75 22.01
N ILE A 142 -19.67 -13.27 22.19
CA ILE A 142 -20.28 -12.29 21.28
C ILE A 142 -19.51 -10.97 21.35
N GLU A 143 -19.21 -10.45 22.54
CA GLU A 143 -18.43 -9.22 22.70
C GLU A 143 -17.02 -9.36 22.10
N ALA A 144 -16.37 -10.51 22.31
CA ALA A 144 -15.09 -10.83 21.69
C ALA A 144 -15.17 -10.82 20.17
N LEU A 145 -16.20 -11.45 19.59
CA LEU A 145 -16.42 -11.48 18.15
C LEU A 145 -16.65 -10.08 17.56
N GLU A 146 -17.43 -9.23 18.23
CA GLU A 146 -17.64 -7.84 17.80
C GLU A 146 -16.34 -7.02 17.89
N GLY A 147 -15.56 -7.23 18.94
CA GLY A 147 -14.24 -6.64 19.10
C GLY A 147 -13.24 -7.09 18.02
N TRP A 148 -13.36 -8.33 17.52
CA TRP A 148 -12.58 -8.79 16.37
C TRP A 148 -13.09 -8.16 15.07
N GLU A 149 -14.40 -8.16 14.82
CA GLU A 149 -15.00 -7.56 13.62
C GLU A 149 -14.57 -6.10 13.44
N ALA A 150 -14.57 -5.32 14.52
CA ALA A 150 -14.13 -3.92 14.51
C ALA A 150 -12.65 -3.80 14.12
N ARG A 151 -11.76 -4.58 14.75
CA ARG A 151 -10.33 -4.59 14.44
C ARG A 151 -10.04 -5.00 13.00
N PHE A 152 -10.79 -5.97 12.48
CA PHE A 152 -10.65 -6.40 11.08
C PHE A 152 -11.14 -5.33 10.12
N SER A 153 -12.24 -4.64 10.44
CA SER A 153 -12.77 -3.54 9.64
C SER A 153 -11.88 -2.30 9.62
N GLU A 154 -11.11 -2.06 10.68
CA GLU A 154 -10.12 -0.98 10.72
C GLU A 154 -8.85 -1.30 9.91
N LYS A 155 -8.43 -2.57 9.93
CA LYS A 155 -7.13 -2.99 9.36
C LYS A 155 -7.22 -3.51 7.92
N TYR A 156 -8.34 -4.11 7.54
CA TYR A 156 -8.50 -4.82 6.27
C TYR A 156 -9.73 -4.33 5.52
N GLU A 157 -9.69 -4.46 4.20
CA GLU A 157 -10.79 -4.06 3.34
C GLU A 157 -11.86 -5.16 3.29
N VAL A 158 -13.13 -4.75 3.34
CA VAL A 158 -14.28 -5.65 3.16
C VAL A 158 -14.49 -5.87 1.66
N VAL A 159 -14.22 -7.09 1.19
CA VAL A 159 -14.34 -7.46 -0.22
C VAL A 159 -15.67 -8.11 -0.57
N GLY A 160 -16.49 -8.44 0.43
CA GLY A 160 -17.73 -9.15 0.17
C GLY A 160 -18.55 -9.55 1.39
N ARG A 161 -19.58 -10.35 1.12
CA ARG A 161 -20.37 -11.08 2.13
C ARG A 161 -20.29 -12.58 1.89
N LEU A 162 -20.28 -13.36 2.97
CA LEU A 162 -20.41 -14.80 2.93
C LEU A 162 -21.90 -15.17 3.07
N VAL A 163 -22.38 -16.04 2.20
CA VAL A 163 -23.74 -16.59 2.23
C VAL A 163 -23.69 -18.10 2.10
N SER A 164 -24.73 -18.78 2.58
CA SER A 164 -24.85 -20.22 2.35
C SER A 164 -25.06 -20.53 0.86
N VAL A 165 -24.79 -21.76 0.44
CA VAL A 165 -25.03 -22.18 -0.95
C VAL A 165 -26.53 -22.10 -1.29
N ALA A 166 -27.41 -22.40 -0.32
CA ALA A 166 -28.85 -22.30 -0.48
C ALA A 166 -29.30 -20.85 -0.73
N ASP A 167 -28.84 -19.90 0.09
CA ASP A 167 -29.19 -18.48 -0.05
C ASP A 167 -28.63 -17.89 -1.34
N PHE A 168 -27.40 -18.26 -1.71
CA PHE A 168 -26.80 -17.85 -2.98
C PHE A 168 -27.62 -18.28 -4.21
N ASN A 169 -28.19 -19.48 -4.16
CA ASN A 169 -29.03 -19.99 -5.24
C ASN A 169 -30.44 -19.38 -5.23
N ALA A 170 -30.93 -18.95 -4.06
CA ALA A 170 -32.24 -18.28 -3.94
C ALA A 170 -32.21 -16.83 -4.46
N ASP A 171 -31.07 -16.16 -4.33
CA ASP A 171 -30.87 -14.77 -4.80
C ASP A 171 -30.55 -14.67 -6.31
N LYS A 172 -30.45 -15.79 -7.03
CA LYS A 172 -30.05 -15.87 -8.45
C LYS A 172 -31.21 -16.10 -9.40
#